data_AF-A0A543CVX2-F1
#
_entry.id   AF-A0A543CVX2-F1
#
_cell.length_a   1.000
_cell.length_b   1.000
_cell.length_c   1.000
_cell.angle_alpha   90.00
_cell.angle_beta   90.00
_cell.angle_gamma   90.00
#
_symmetry.space_group_name_H-M   'P 1'
#
loop_
_entity.id
_entity.type
_entity.pdbx_description
1 polymer ?
#
loop_
_entity_poly.entity_id
_entity_poly.type
_entity_poly.pdbx_seq_one_letter_code
_entity_poly.pdbx_strand_id
1 'polypeptide(L)'
;MTRAAVLGKPIAHSLSPVLHRAAYAALGLDWTYDAVECDEAGLPAVLEGSWAGLSLTMPLKRAVLPLLDEVSDLARATGGANTVVFHGGRRLGFNTDVHGIVTALAEAGVPAAGSAVVLGAGATACSALAALRDLGVSEAALVARDPGRAAEAAAAARRLGVGLTVLTYADPLPRTDLVISTLPAGVADAYAKTIARATGAFLDVVYAPWPTRAAETVREAGGTVADGFTMLLHQAVRQITLMTGHDDVPVEAMRAAGLAEIARRAGEGPSGQGPSDHGPSGHGPSGHGPSGHGPSGQGPSDHGPSGHGPSGHGPSGHGPSGHGPSGQGPSDHGPSGHGPSGHGPSGHGPSGHGPSDQGPSGQGPSGHGPSDQGPSGQGPSGQGPSDQGPSGQGRPATGL
;
A
#
# COMPACT_ATOMS: atom_id res chain seq x y z
N MET A 1 9.36 29.11 0.03
CA MET A 1 8.61 27.84 -0.03
C MET A 1 9.52 26.72 -0.52
N THR A 2 9.99 25.91 0.42
CA THR A 2 10.70 24.66 0.12
C THR A 2 9.68 23.59 -0.30
N ARG A 3 10.03 22.70 -1.23
CA ARG A 3 9.09 21.73 -1.81
C ARG A 3 9.44 20.30 -1.45
N ALA A 4 8.45 19.56 -0.97
CA ALA A 4 8.48 18.11 -0.84
C ALA A 4 7.22 17.49 -1.47
N ALA A 5 7.23 16.18 -1.69
CA ALA A 5 6.06 15.46 -2.19
C ALA A 5 6.09 13.97 -1.84
N VAL A 6 4.93 13.31 -1.93
CA VAL A 6 4.83 11.86 -2.07
C VAL A 6 4.59 11.50 -3.54
N LEU A 7 5.39 10.56 -4.07
CA LEU A 7 5.27 10.05 -5.42
C LEU A 7 4.75 8.61 -5.43
N GLY A 8 3.90 8.26 -6.39
CA GLY A 8 3.47 6.89 -6.66
C GLY A 8 2.28 6.81 -7.61
N LYS A 9 1.77 5.61 -7.87
CA LYS A 9 0.62 5.39 -8.75
C LYS A 9 -0.17 4.15 -8.32
N PRO A 10 -1.45 4.28 -7.91
CA PRO A 10 -2.18 5.53 -7.65
C PRO A 10 -1.66 6.28 -6.42
N ILE A 11 -1.90 7.60 -6.34
CA ILE A 11 -1.44 8.43 -5.21
C ILE A 11 -2.55 9.19 -4.45
N ALA A 12 -3.74 9.35 -5.05
CA ALA A 12 -4.79 10.24 -4.54
C ALA A 12 -5.24 9.96 -3.09
N HIS A 13 -5.16 8.70 -2.64
CA HIS A 13 -5.54 8.31 -1.28
C HIS A 13 -4.44 8.44 -0.23
N SER A 14 -3.26 8.98 -0.56
CA SER A 14 -2.19 9.15 0.44
C SER A 14 -2.63 10.06 1.60
N LEU A 15 -2.21 9.72 2.81
CA LEU A 15 -2.30 10.59 4.00
C LEU A 15 -1.00 11.39 4.24
N SER A 16 0.11 11.07 3.54
CA SER A 16 1.38 11.77 3.74
C SER A 16 1.28 13.30 3.60
N PRO A 17 0.51 13.88 2.65
CA PRO A 17 0.32 15.33 2.59
C PRO A 17 -0.32 15.92 3.85
N VAL A 18 -1.25 15.21 4.49
CA VAL A 18 -1.88 15.67 5.75
C VAL A 18 -0.86 15.61 6.89
N LEU A 19 -0.16 14.48 7.03
CA LEU A 19 0.84 14.29 8.09
C LEU A 19 1.98 15.30 7.98
N HIS A 20 2.57 15.47 6.79
CA HIS A 20 3.69 16.40 6.59
C HIS A 20 3.27 17.86 6.73
N ARG A 21 2.12 18.28 6.17
CA ARG A 21 1.65 19.68 6.32
C ARG A 21 1.31 20.01 7.77
N ALA A 22 0.75 19.07 8.54
CA ALA A 22 0.52 19.24 9.97
C ALA A 22 1.83 19.45 10.75
N ALA A 23 2.88 18.66 10.42
CA ALA A 23 4.20 18.84 11.02
C ALA A 23 4.84 20.19 10.63
N TYR A 24 4.82 20.56 9.35
CA TYR A 24 5.42 21.81 8.86
C TYR A 24 4.73 23.04 9.46
N ALA A 25 3.40 23.02 9.60
CA ALA A 25 2.65 24.09 10.27
C ALA A 25 3.04 24.23 11.75
N ALA A 26 3.13 23.12 12.48
CA ALA A 26 3.50 23.11 13.89
C ALA A 26 4.99 23.46 14.14
N LEU A 27 5.88 23.18 13.17
CA LEU A 27 7.29 23.57 13.19
C LEU A 27 7.54 25.00 12.66
N GLY A 28 6.52 25.71 12.17
CA GLY A 28 6.67 27.05 11.59
C GLY A 28 7.43 27.09 10.25
N LEU A 29 7.43 25.98 9.51
CA LEU A 29 8.20 25.81 8.27
C LEU A 29 7.44 26.27 7.02
N ASP A 30 8.05 27.14 6.21
CA ASP A 30 7.55 27.56 4.89
C ASP A 30 7.79 26.48 3.81
N TRP A 31 7.12 25.34 3.98
CA TRP A 31 7.28 24.12 3.17
C TRP A 31 5.94 23.65 2.58
N THR A 32 5.95 23.24 1.31
CA THR A 32 4.83 22.50 0.71
C THR A 32 5.10 21.00 0.73
N TYR A 33 4.02 20.22 0.82
CA TYR A 33 4.08 18.77 0.63
C TYR A 33 2.90 18.33 -0.23
N ASP A 34 3.16 17.81 -1.42
CA ASP A 34 2.12 17.49 -2.40
C ASP A 34 2.03 16.00 -2.72
N ALA A 35 0.94 15.57 -3.35
CA ALA A 35 0.80 14.23 -3.92
C ALA A 35 0.95 14.33 -5.44
N VAL A 36 1.93 13.62 -6.01
CA VAL A 36 2.22 13.66 -7.45
C VAL A 36 2.13 12.25 -8.00
N GLU A 37 1.24 12.06 -8.99
CA GLU A 37 1.09 10.75 -9.62
C GLU A 37 2.27 10.47 -10.54
N CYS A 38 2.97 9.36 -10.29
CA CYS A 38 4.20 9.00 -10.96
C CYS A 38 4.38 7.48 -11.00
N ASP A 39 4.66 6.93 -12.18
CA ASP A 39 5.14 5.56 -12.35
C ASP A 39 6.66 5.54 -12.59
N GLU A 40 7.21 4.34 -12.76
CA GLU A 40 8.65 4.10 -12.88
C GLU A 40 9.26 4.81 -14.09
N ALA A 41 8.49 4.98 -15.18
CA ALA A 41 8.94 5.65 -16.40
C ALA A 41 8.96 7.18 -16.25
N GLY A 42 8.02 7.76 -15.50
CA GLY A 42 8.00 9.19 -15.17
C GLY A 42 9.04 9.60 -14.11
N LEU A 43 9.50 8.66 -13.27
CA LEU A 43 10.34 8.97 -12.11
C LEU A 43 11.62 9.77 -12.42
N PRO A 44 12.42 9.46 -13.46
CA PRO A 44 13.64 10.22 -13.76
C PRO A 44 13.36 11.72 -13.97
N ALA A 45 12.31 12.06 -14.74
CA ALA A 45 11.93 13.44 -15.03
C ALA A 45 11.44 14.18 -13.78
N VAL A 46 10.74 13.50 -12.86
CA VAL A 46 10.31 14.12 -11.59
C VAL A 46 11.51 14.42 -10.69
N LEU A 47 12.56 13.57 -10.70
CA LEU A 47 13.78 13.76 -9.92
C LEU A 47 14.71 14.89 -10.43
N GLU A 48 14.42 15.49 -11.59
CA GLU A 48 15.09 16.70 -12.10
C GLU A 48 14.51 18.00 -11.53
N GLY A 49 13.34 17.92 -10.87
CA GLY A 49 12.71 19.07 -10.22
C GLY A 49 13.48 19.59 -8.98
N SER A 50 13.21 20.84 -8.61
CA SER A 50 13.69 21.41 -7.35
C SER A 50 12.85 20.90 -6.18
N TRP A 51 13.47 20.06 -5.35
CA TRP A 51 12.91 19.37 -4.19
C TRP A 51 13.90 19.44 -3.02
N ALA A 52 13.39 19.40 -1.78
CA ALA A 52 14.18 19.07 -0.60
C ALA A 52 14.04 17.59 -0.22
N GLY A 53 12.88 16.99 -0.45
CA GLY A 53 12.66 15.57 -0.21
C GLY A 53 11.45 14.99 -0.91
N LEU A 54 11.49 13.69 -1.18
CA LEU A 54 10.42 12.93 -1.82
C LEU A 54 10.19 11.64 -1.04
N SER A 55 8.96 11.39 -0.59
CA SER A 55 8.56 10.06 -0.12
C SER A 55 8.03 9.25 -1.30
N LEU A 56 8.28 7.96 -1.32
CA LEU A 56 7.99 7.07 -2.44
C LEU A 56 7.10 5.92 -1.98
N THR A 57 5.97 5.74 -2.65
CA THR A 57 5.14 4.55 -2.50
C THR A 57 5.23 3.66 -3.75
N MET A 58 4.37 2.65 -3.85
CA MET A 58 4.27 1.78 -5.03
C MET A 58 4.06 2.62 -6.33
N PRO A 59 4.72 2.28 -7.45
CA PRO A 59 5.72 1.22 -7.63
C PRO A 59 7.18 1.61 -7.30
N LEU A 60 7.42 2.88 -6.97
CA LEU A 60 8.70 3.58 -7.12
C LEU A 60 9.83 3.16 -6.16
N LYS A 61 9.51 2.49 -5.03
CA LYS A 61 10.50 2.17 -3.97
C LYS A 61 11.73 1.40 -4.44
N ARG A 62 11.61 0.61 -5.52
CA ARG A 62 12.75 -0.10 -6.15
C ARG A 62 13.31 0.66 -7.34
N ALA A 63 12.43 1.21 -8.19
CA ALA A 63 12.81 1.96 -9.40
C ALA A 63 13.69 3.19 -9.13
N VAL A 64 13.62 3.78 -7.93
CA VAL A 64 14.49 4.90 -7.55
C VAL A 64 15.96 4.52 -7.38
N LEU A 65 16.28 3.27 -6.97
CA LEU A 65 17.63 2.89 -6.55
C LEU A 65 18.75 3.23 -7.57
N PRO A 66 18.62 2.96 -8.88
CA PRO A 66 19.63 3.34 -9.88
C PRO A 66 19.69 4.85 -10.19
N LEU A 67 18.80 5.67 -9.62
CA LEU A 67 18.68 7.12 -9.86
C LEU A 67 19.24 7.97 -8.70
N LEU A 68 19.82 7.31 -7.68
CA LEU A 68 20.35 7.91 -6.46
C LEU A 68 21.88 7.98 -6.47
N ASP A 69 22.44 9.07 -5.94
CA ASP A 69 23.88 9.27 -5.76
C ASP A 69 24.40 8.58 -4.49
N GLU A 70 23.50 8.27 -3.55
CA GLU A 70 23.81 7.52 -2.33
C GLU A 70 22.60 6.70 -1.87
N VAL A 71 22.86 5.49 -1.38
CA VAL A 71 21.85 4.61 -0.80
C VAL A 71 22.36 4.13 0.55
N SER A 72 21.64 4.52 1.60
CA SER A 72 21.90 4.10 2.98
C SER A 72 21.91 2.57 3.11
N ASP A 73 22.71 2.05 4.04
CA ASP A 73 22.90 0.60 4.23
C ASP A 73 21.58 -0.14 4.47
N LEU A 74 20.65 0.48 5.20
CA LEU A 74 19.32 -0.08 5.44
C LEU A 74 18.50 -0.20 4.14
N ALA A 75 18.44 0.87 3.33
CA ALA A 75 17.73 0.85 2.05
C ALA A 75 18.37 -0.14 1.05
N ARG A 76 19.70 -0.25 1.08
CA ARG A 76 20.47 -1.21 0.28
C ARG A 76 20.22 -2.66 0.72
N ALA A 77 20.16 -2.91 2.02
CA ALA A 77 19.83 -4.22 2.58
C ALA A 77 18.38 -4.64 2.27
N THR A 78 17.40 -3.74 2.45
CA THR A 78 15.99 -4.01 2.08
C THR A 78 15.76 -4.09 0.57
N GLY A 79 16.67 -3.56 -0.25
CA GLY A 79 16.50 -3.50 -1.71
C GLY A 79 15.39 -2.53 -2.12
N GLY A 80 15.32 -1.36 -1.47
CA GLY A 80 14.37 -0.31 -1.78
C GLY A 80 14.48 0.90 -0.84
N ALA A 81 14.19 2.08 -1.37
CA ALA A 81 14.13 3.33 -0.62
C ALA A 81 12.70 3.90 -0.70
N ASN A 82 12.12 4.25 0.44
CA ASN A 82 10.81 4.93 0.51
C ASN A 82 10.96 6.46 0.65
N THR A 83 12.19 6.96 0.71
CA THR A 83 12.52 8.36 1.02
C THR A 83 13.75 8.77 0.24
N VAL A 84 13.68 9.94 -0.40
CA VAL A 84 14.82 10.63 -1.05
C VAL A 84 14.99 11.99 -0.38
N VAL A 85 16.22 12.35 -0.03
CA VAL A 85 16.60 13.69 0.43
C VAL A 85 17.56 14.31 -0.58
N PHE A 86 17.37 15.59 -0.87
CA PHE A 86 18.20 16.34 -1.80
C PHE A 86 19.12 17.26 -0.99
N HIS A 87 20.43 16.97 -1.01
CA HIS A 87 21.42 17.74 -0.23
C HIS A 87 22.71 17.92 -1.02
N GLY A 88 23.22 19.15 -1.09
CA GLY A 88 24.46 19.46 -1.83
C GLY A 88 24.42 19.09 -3.32
N GLY A 89 23.23 19.09 -3.94
CA GLY A 89 23.03 18.63 -5.32
C GLY A 89 22.96 17.11 -5.51
N ARG A 90 23.07 16.32 -4.43
CA ARG A 90 23.01 14.85 -4.44
C ARG A 90 21.66 14.33 -3.94
N ARG A 91 21.25 13.18 -4.46
CA ARG A 91 20.03 12.42 -4.12
C ARG A 91 20.39 11.26 -3.19
N LEU A 92 19.94 11.34 -1.94
CA LEU A 92 20.27 10.39 -0.87
C LEU A 92 19.04 9.53 -0.54
N GLY A 93 19.16 8.20 -0.65
CA GLY A 93 18.06 7.25 -0.44
C GLY A 93 18.02 6.58 0.92
N PHE A 94 16.83 6.61 1.54
CA PHE A 94 16.56 6.02 2.85
C PHE A 94 15.31 5.13 2.84
N ASN A 95 15.25 4.21 3.81
CA ASN A 95 14.07 3.41 4.10
C ASN A 95 13.61 3.70 5.54
N THR A 96 12.48 4.39 5.70
CA THR A 96 11.86 4.70 6.99
C THR A 96 10.72 3.76 7.37
N ASP A 97 10.27 2.87 6.48
CA ASP A 97 9.21 1.90 6.77
C ASP A 97 9.61 1.00 7.96
N VAL A 98 10.90 0.65 8.06
CA VAL A 98 11.47 -0.18 9.14
C VAL A 98 11.23 0.46 10.51
N HIS A 99 11.54 1.76 10.63
CA HIS A 99 11.27 2.52 11.85
C HIS A 99 9.77 2.61 12.13
N GLY A 100 8.94 2.81 11.09
CA GLY A 100 7.48 2.76 11.22
C GLY A 100 6.97 1.45 11.81
N ILE A 101 7.47 0.31 11.33
CA ILE A 101 7.06 -1.03 11.79
C ILE A 101 7.49 -1.26 13.24
N VAL A 102 8.77 -1.01 13.56
CA VAL A 102 9.30 -1.21 14.92
C VAL A 102 8.55 -0.35 15.94
N THR A 103 8.35 0.94 15.64
CA THR A 103 7.67 1.87 16.56
C THR A 103 6.18 1.53 16.70
N ALA A 104 5.49 1.11 15.63
CA ALA A 104 4.08 0.71 15.71
C ALA A 104 3.87 -0.58 16.52
N LEU A 105 4.78 -1.55 16.42
CA LEU A 105 4.76 -2.75 17.26
C LEU A 105 4.98 -2.40 18.75
N ALA A 106 5.93 -1.50 19.02
CA ALA A 106 6.21 -1.02 20.37
C ALA A 106 5.05 -0.22 20.98
N GLU A 107 4.46 0.74 20.25
CA GLU A 107 3.29 1.51 20.72
C GLU A 107 2.06 0.63 20.98
N ALA A 108 1.87 -0.42 20.19
CA ALA A 108 0.79 -1.39 20.40
C ALA A 108 1.04 -2.34 21.59
N GLY A 109 2.24 -2.34 22.19
CA GLY A 109 2.60 -3.27 23.26
C GLY A 109 2.74 -4.71 22.78
N VAL A 110 3.18 -4.93 21.53
CA VAL A 110 3.48 -6.28 21.03
C VAL A 110 4.66 -6.88 21.81
N PRO A 111 4.52 -8.10 22.39
CA PRO A 111 5.63 -8.75 23.09
C PRO A 111 6.84 -9.01 22.20
N ALA A 112 8.02 -9.18 22.82
CA ALA A 112 9.20 -9.65 22.11
C ALA A 112 8.93 -11.00 21.43
N ALA A 113 9.19 -11.07 20.12
CA ALA A 113 8.98 -12.24 19.30
C ALA A 113 10.29 -13.04 19.16
N GLY A 114 10.23 -14.37 19.24
CA GLY A 114 11.34 -15.26 18.84
C GLY A 114 11.18 -15.77 17.41
N SER A 115 9.95 -15.78 16.91
CA SER A 115 9.55 -16.22 15.57
C SER A 115 8.56 -15.24 14.96
N ALA A 116 8.60 -15.10 13.62
CA ALA A 116 7.61 -14.29 12.91
C ALA A 116 7.23 -14.84 11.54
N VAL A 117 6.04 -14.46 11.06
CA VAL A 117 5.60 -14.71 9.67
C VAL A 117 5.21 -13.41 8.97
N VAL A 118 5.77 -13.17 7.79
CA VAL A 118 5.42 -12.03 6.93
C VAL A 118 4.47 -12.49 5.82
N LEU A 119 3.29 -11.89 5.72
CA LEU A 119 2.36 -12.13 4.61
C LEU A 119 2.63 -11.11 3.50
N GLY A 120 3.04 -11.60 2.33
CA GLY A 120 3.42 -10.78 1.17
C GLY A 120 4.93 -10.77 0.89
N ALA A 121 5.30 -10.29 -0.31
CA ALA A 121 6.68 -10.33 -0.83
C ALA A 121 7.12 -9.00 -1.49
N GLY A 122 6.39 -7.91 -1.22
CA GLY A 122 6.67 -6.58 -1.77
C GLY A 122 7.85 -5.88 -1.09
N ALA A 123 8.13 -4.63 -1.48
CA ALA A 123 9.16 -3.81 -0.82
C ALA A 123 8.89 -3.65 0.70
N THR A 124 7.63 -3.53 1.11
CA THR A 124 7.23 -3.48 2.52
C THR A 124 7.53 -4.79 3.27
N ALA A 125 7.48 -5.96 2.60
CA ALA A 125 7.89 -7.22 3.20
C ALA A 125 9.41 -7.28 3.44
N CYS A 126 10.21 -6.71 2.52
CA CYS A 126 11.65 -6.53 2.77
C CYS A 126 11.91 -5.61 3.97
N SER A 127 11.12 -4.54 4.13
CA SER A 127 11.19 -3.66 5.31
C SER A 127 10.75 -4.36 6.60
N ALA A 128 9.73 -5.23 6.55
CA ALA A 128 9.32 -6.06 7.68
C ALA A 128 10.43 -7.02 8.12
N LEU A 129 11.14 -7.66 7.19
CA LEU A 129 12.30 -8.50 7.50
C LEU A 129 13.44 -7.74 8.19
N ALA A 130 13.66 -6.47 7.82
CA ALA A 130 14.62 -5.62 8.52
C ALA A 130 14.15 -5.22 9.93
N ALA A 131 12.86 -4.93 10.10
CA ALA A 131 12.27 -4.64 11.40
C ALA A 131 12.32 -5.86 12.34
N LEU A 132 12.10 -7.07 11.81
CA LEU A 132 12.22 -8.33 12.56
C LEU A 132 13.65 -8.55 13.08
N ARG A 133 14.67 -8.30 12.24
CA ARG A 133 16.08 -8.30 12.68
C ARG A 133 16.32 -7.31 13.83
N ASP A 134 15.79 -6.10 13.71
CA ASP A 134 15.97 -5.04 14.73
C ASP A 134 15.26 -5.37 16.05
N LEU A 135 14.22 -6.21 16.00
CA LEU A 135 13.52 -6.80 17.15
C LEU A 135 14.18 -8.09 17.68
N GLY A 136 15.29 -8.55 17.09
CA GLY A 136 16.03 -9.74 17.52
C GLY A 136 15.56 -11.06 16.91
N VAL A 137 14.62 -11.06 15.96
CA VAL A 137 14.15 -12.26 15.26
C VAL A 137 15.15 -12.67 14.18
N SER A 138 15.82 -13.81 14.39
CA SER A 138 16.79 -14.38 13.45
C SER A 138 16.18 -15.28 12.37
N GLU A 139 14.99 -15.84 12.61
CA GLU A 139 14.30 -16.74 11.68
C GLU A 139 12.84 -16.31 11.46
N ALA A 140 12.43 -16.26 10.19
CA ALA A 140 11.07 -15.91 9.81
C ALA A 140 10.56 -16.81 8.67
N ALA A 141 9.24 -16.94 8.57
CA ALA A 141 8.61 -17.42 7.34
C ALA A 141 8.01 -16.27 6.53
N LEU A 142 7.89 -16.43 5.22
CA LEU A 142 7.25 -15.48 4.33
C LEU A 142 6.26 -16.18 3.42
N VAL A 143 5.02 -15.71 3.42
CA VAL A 143 3.91 -16.30 2.66
C VAL A 143 3.66 -15.49 1.39
N ALA A 144 4.00 -16.08 0.24
CA ALA A 144 3.79 -15.51 -1.08
C ALA A 144 2.63 -16.19 -1.82
N ARG A 145 2.04 -15.51 -2.82
CA ARG A 145 1.06 -16.13 -3.72
C ARG A 145 1.68 -17.23 -4.60
N ASP A 146 2.96 -17.08 -4.89
CA ASP A 146 3.79 -17.97 -5.68
C ASP A 146 5.25 -17.80 -5.17
N PRO A 147 6.04 -18.88 -5.00
CA PRO A 147 7.40 -18.78 -4.48
C PRO A 147 8.34 -17.90 -5.32
N GLY A 148 8.15 -17.83 -6.65
CA GLY A 148 8.96 -16.98 -7.53
C GLY A 148 8.86 -15.49 -7.19
N ARG A 149 7.72 -15.06 -6.61
CA ARG A 149 7.54 -13.67 -6.14
C ARG A 149 8.33 -13.34 -4.87
N ALA A 150 8.85 -14.35 -4.15
CA ALA A 150 9.64 -14.15 -2.94
C ALA A 150 11.13 -13.83 -3.20
N ALA A 151 11.60 -13.88 -4.45
CA ALA A 151 13.03 -13.73 -4.79
C ALA A 151 13.70 -12.48 -4.17
N GLU A 152 13.05 -11.32 -4.26
CA GLU A 152 13.55 -10.06 -3.68
C GLU A 152 13.55 -10.06 -2.15
N ALA A 153 12.52 -10.64 -1.52
CA ALA A 153 12.45 -10.72 -0.07
C ALA A 153 13.48 -11.73 0.49
N ALA A 154 13.72 -12.84 -0.23
CA ALA A 154 14.80 -13.78 0.07
C ALA A 154 16.19 -13.16 -0.14
N ALA A 155 16.36 -12.30 -1.15
CA ALA A 155 17.59 -11.54 -1.33
C ALA A 155 17.81 -10.50 -0.21
N ALA A 156 16.75 -9.83 0.24
CA ALA A 156 16.80 -8.94 1.41
C ALA A 156 17.15 -9.72 2.69
N ALA A 157 16.46 -10.82 2.97
CA ALA A 157 16.73 -11.67 4.14
C ALA A 157 18.21 -12.10 4.22
N ARG A 158 18.79 -12.56 3.09
CA ARG A 158 20.23 -12.90 3.01
C ARG A 158 21.15 -11.71 3.32
N ARG A 159 20.84 -10.50 2.83
CA ARG A 159 21.61 -9.28 3.15
C ARG A 159 21.44 -8.82 4.61
N LEU A 160 20.31 -9.13 5.22
CA LEU A 160 19.95 -8.78 6.59
C LEU A 160 20.46 -9.79 7.63
N GLY A 161 20.89 -10.99 7.20
CA GLY A 161 21.27 -12.09 8.10
C GLY A 161 20.08 -12.85 8.70
N VAL A 162 18.88 -12.72 8.11
CA VAL A 162 17.66 -13.38 8.59
C VAL A 162 17.44 -14.69 7.84
N GLY A 163 17.28 -15.80 8.56
CA GLY A 163 16.85 -17.08 7.99
C GLY A 163 15.42 -16.99 7.50
N LEU A 164 15.16 -17.37 6.23
CA LEU A 164 13.85 -17.22 5.60
C LEU A 164 13.33 -18.53 5.01
N THR A 165 12.20 -19.01 5.54
CA THR A 165 11.40 -20.07 4.91
C THR A 165 10.33 -19.44 4.02
N VAL A 166 10.30 -19.77 2.73
CA VAL A 166 9.24 -19.30 1.82
C VAL A 166 8.11 -20.32 1.78
N LEU A 167 6.89 -19.85 2.07
CA LEU A 167 5.64 -20.61 2.06
C LEU A 167 4.66 -20.03 1.03
N THR A 168 3.64 -20.81 0.70
CA THR A 168 2.49 -20.39 -0.11
C THR A 168 1.22 -20.30 0.74
N TYR A 169 0.16 -19.69 0.21
CA TYR A 169 -1.16 -19.69 0.88
C TYR A 169 -1.88 -21.05 0.85
N ALA A 170 -1.30 -22.07 0.21
CA ALA A 170 -1.76 -23.46 0.32
C ALA A 170 -1.15 -24.18 1.53
N ASP A 171 -0.05 -23.67 2.07
CA ASP A 171 0.63 -24.26 3.23
C ASP A 171 -0.04 -23.83 4.55
N PRO A 172 -0.03 -24.67 5.59
CA PRO A 172 -0.52 -24.28 6.91
C PRO A 172 0.40 -23.19 7.51
N LEU A 173 -0.21 -22.10 7.98
CA LEU A 173 0.52 -21.03 8.66
C LEU A 173 1.09 -21.58 9.98
N PRO A 174 2.42 -21.51 10.23
CA PRO A 174 3.01 -22.03 11.46
C PRO A 174 2.57 -21.21 12.68
N ARG A 175 2.58 -21.84 13.86
CA ARG A 175 2.43 -21.12 15.12
C ARG A 175 3.62 -20.19 15.30
N THR A 176 3.36 -18.94 15.65
CA THR A 176 4.39 -17.89 15.68
C THR A 176 4.03 -16.77 16.65
N ASP A 177 5.04 -16.07 17.16
CA ASP A 177 4.84 -15.00 18.14
C ASP A 177 4.27 -13.73 17.49
N LEU A 178 4.59 -13.47 16.21
CA LEU A 178 4.14 -12.30 15.46
C LEU A 178 3.81 -12.62 13.99
N VAL A 179 2.66 -12.15 13.50
CA VAL A 179 2.36 -12.08 12.06
C VAL A 179 2.37 -10.62 11.57
N ILE A 180 3.07 -10.35 10.47
CA ILE A 180 3.07 -9.03 9.80
C ILE A 180 2.41 -9.17 8.42
N SER A 181 1.20 -8.63 8.26
CA SER A 181 0.53 -8.49 6.97
C SER A 181 1.05 -7.26 6.22
N THR A 182 1.69 -7.50 5.07
CA THR A 182 2.08 -6.45 4.10
C THR A 182 1.17 -6.43 2.87
N LEU A 183 -0.04 -7.00 3.01
CA LEU A 183 -0.96 -7.23 1.90
C LEU A 183 -1.82 -5.98 1.60
N PRO A 184 -2.36 -5.85 0.37
CA PRO A 184 -3.37 -4.84 0.08
C PRO A 184 -4.63 -5.01 0.95
N ALA A 185 -5.36 -3.91 1.14
CA ALA A 185 -6.61 -3.89 1.89
C ALA A 185 -7.58 -4.99 1.44
N GLY A 186 -8.20 -5.67 2.42
CA GLY A 186 -9.15 -6.77 2.19
C GLY A 186 -8.52 -8.13 1.86
N VAL A 187 -7.22 -8.21 1.52
CA VAL A 187 -6.60 -9.49 1.11
C VAL A 187 -6.28 -10.39 2.31
N ALA A 188 -5.84 -9.82 3.44
CA ALA A 188 -5.57 -10.57 4.67
C ALA A 188 -6.85 -11.16 5.31
N ASP A 189 -8.00 -10.54 5.06
CA ASP A 189 -9.29 -10.89 5.66
C ASP A 189 -9.78 -12.30 5.30
N ALA A 190 -9.41 -12.80 4.10
CA ALA A 190 -9.66 -14.18 3.69
C ALA A 190 -8.95 -15.21 4.61
N TYR A 191 -7.89 -14.80 5.28
CA TYR A 191 -7.05 -15.62 6.16
C TYR A 191 -7.24 -15.29 7.65
N ALA A 192 -8.16 -14.40 8.01
CA ALA A 192 -8.34 -13.87 9.36
C ALA A 192 -8.40 -14.96 10.46
N LYS A 193 -9.17 -16.04 10.24
CA LYS A 193 -9.26 -17.18 11.17
C LYS A 193 -7.96 -18.00 11.25
N THR A 194 -7.16 -18.03 10.20
CA THR A 194 -5.85 -18.70 10.17
C THR A 194 -4.81 -17.86 10.91
N ILE A 195 -4.81 -16.54 10.70
CA ILE A 195 -3.93 -15.58 11.38
C ILE A 195 -4.20 -15.60 12.89
N ALA A 196 -5.45 -15.43 13.33
CA ALA A 196 -5.83 -15.46 14.74
C ALA A 196 -5.63 -16.84 15.41
N ARG A 197 -5.46 -17.91 14.63
CA ARG A 197 -5.00 -19.21 15.14
C ARG A 197 -3.48 -19.33 15.18
N ALA A 198 -2.76 -18.66 14.30
CA ALA A 198 -1.30 -18.78 14.22
C ALA A 198 -0.58 -18.00 15.33
N THR A 199 -1.10 -16.85 15.74
CA THR A 199 -0.38 -15.89 16.60
C THR A 199 -1.25 -15.18 17.63
N GLY A 200 -0.61 -14.66 18.67
CA GLY A 200 -1.18 -13.72 19.64
C GLY A 200 -0.82 -12.25 19.36
N ALA A 201 0.00 -11.94 18.35
CA ALA A 201 0.32 -10.57 17.96
C ALA A 201 0.31 -10.38 16.45
N PHE A 202 -0.30 -9.28 15.99
CA PHE A 202 -0.48 -9.00 14.56
C PHE A 202 -0.19 -7.54 14.22
N LEU A 203 0.49 -7.28 13.11
CA LEU A 203 0.54 -5.98 12.47
C LEU A 203 -0.06 -6.09 11.07
N ASP A 204 -0.94 -5.17 10.71
CA ASP A 204 -1.46 -5.04 9.35
C ASP A 204 -1.09 -3.65 8.82
N VAL A 205 -0.37 -3.57 7.69
CA VAL A 205 0.05 -2.27 7.10
C VAL A 205 -1.12 -1.46 6.52
N VAL A 206 -2.32 -2.06 6.47
CA VAL A 206 -3.56 -1.40 6.05
C VAL A 206 -4.01 -0.42 7.13
N TYR A 207 -4.25 0.84 6.72
CA TYR A 207 -4.72 1.91 7.62
C TYR A 207 -6.13 2.43 7.28
N ALA A 208 -6.66 2.08 6.10
CA ALA A 208 -7.98 2.46 5.64
C ALA A 208 -8.48 1.44 4.58
N PRO A 209 -9.72 0.91 4.70
CA PRO A 209 -10.58 0.98 5.88
C PRO A 209 -9.94 0.31 7.11
N TRP A 210 -10.35 0.70 8.31
CA TRP A 210 -9.84 0.18 9.57
C TRP A 210 -10.96 0.10 10.63
N PRO A 211 -11.02 -0.95 11.47
CA PRO A 211 -10.15 -2.14 11.49
C PRO A 211 -10.33 -3.04 10.26
N THR A 212 -9.30 -3.84 9.94
CA THR A 212 -9.44 -4.96 8.99
C THR A 212 -10.07 -6.16 9.68
N ARG A 213 -10.74 -7.05 8.93
CA ARG A 213 -11.34 -8.26 9.53
C ARG A 213 -10.28 -9.18 10.13
N ALA A 214 -9.08 -9.20 9.54
CA ALA A 214 -7.92 -9.87 10.13
C ALA A 214 -7.57 -9.29 11.51
N ALA A 215 -7.49 -7.96 11.64
CA ALA A 215 -7.25 -7.28 12.91
C ALA A 215 -8.36 -7.53 13.94
N GLU A 216 -9.64 -7.46 13.54
CA GLU A 216 -10.77 -7.78 14.41
C GLU A 216 -10.69 -9.21 14.94
N THR A 217 -10.48 -10.19 14.06
CA THR A 217 -10.46 -11.62 14.45
C THR A 217 -9.30 -11.95 15.40
N VAL A 218 -8.16 -11.26 15.28
CA VAL A 218 -7.03 -11.40 16.23
C VAL A 218 -7.39 -10.80 17.59
N ARG A 219 -8.03 -9.61 17.63
CA ARG A 219 -8.49 -8.99 18.88
C ARG A 219 -9.57 -9.81 19.58
N GLU A 220 -10.53 -10.36 18.83
CA GLU A 220 -11.55 -11.27 19.36
C GLU A 220 -10.96 -12.54 19.98
N ALA A 221 -9.81 -13.02 19.46
CA ALA A 221 -9.04 -14.13 20.03
C ALA A 221 -8.17 -13.72 21.23
N GLY A 222 -8.20 -12.46 21.67
CA GLY A 222 -7.40 -11.93 22.78
C GLY A 222 -5.99 -11.48 22.40
N GLY A 223 -5.68 -11.35 21.11
CA GLY A 223 -4.37 -10.94 20.61
C GLY A 223 -4.16 -9.43 20.51
N THR A 224 -2.89 -9.02 20.60
CA THR A 224 -2.45 -7.62 20.42
C THR A 224 -2.38 -7.26 18.93
N VAL A 225 -2.86 -6.07 18.56
CA VAL A 225 -2.83 -5.62 17.15
C VAL A 225 -2.29 -4.21 17.00
N ALA A 226 -1.18 -4.09 16.26
CA ALA A 226 -0.64 -2.84 15.72
C ALA A 226 -1.28 -2.50 14.37
N ASP A 227 -1.57 -1.22 14.16
CA ASP A 227 -2.27 -0.73 12.97
C ASP A 227 -1.35 -0.04 11.95
N GLY A 228 -1.79 -0.01 10.69
CA GLY A 228 -1.03 0.60 9.60
C GLY A 228 -0.95 2.12 9.65
N PHE A 229 -1.84 2.81 10.36
CA PHE A 229 -1.79 4.27 10.49
C PHE A 229 -0.64 4.69 11.41
N THR A 230 -0.48 3.99 12.53
CA THR A 230 0.64 4.19 13.46
C THR A 230 1.99 3.90 12.77
N MET A 231 2.07 2.86 11.93
CA MET A 231 3.25 2.64 11.08
C MET A 231 3.49 3.81 10.10
N LEU A 232 2.43 4.28 9.42
CA LEU A 232 2.50 5.37 8.44
C LEU A 232 2.93 6.70 9.09
N LEU A 233 2.45 6.96 10.31
CA LEU A 233 2.82 8.11 11.14
C LEU A 233 4.31 8.11 11.43
N HIS A 234 4.85 7.02 12.00
CA HIS A 234 6.25 6.97 12.42
C HIS A 234 7.24 6.93 11.26
N GLN A 235 6.92 6.29 10.14
CA GLN A 235 7.75 6.41 8.93
C GLN A 235 7.76 7.83 8.35
N ALA A 236 6.69 8.62 8.56
CA ALA A 236 6.58 10.02 8.12
C ALA A 236 7.35 10.95 9.08
N VAL A 237 7.28 10.69 10.39
CA VAL A 237 8.11 11.36 11.40
C VAL A 237 9.59 11.27 11.01
N ARG A 238 10.08 10.06 10.72
CA ARG A 238 11.47 9.88 10.30
C ARG A 238 11.80 10.52 8.94
N GLN A 239 10.83 10.57 8.01
CA GLN A 239 10.98 11.34 6.77
C GLN A 239 11.15 12.84 7.05
N ILE A 240 10.35 13.42 7.94
CA ILE A 240 10.42 14.85 8.30
C ILE A 240 11.79 15.16 8.91
N THR A 241 12.29 14.34 9.85
CA THR A 241 13.64 14.51 10.42
C THR A 241 14.72 14.48 9.33
N LEU A 242 14.68 13.48 8.43
CA LEU A 242 15.67 13.34 7.35
C LEU A 242 15.61 14.49 6.33
N MET A 243 14.42 15.02 6.02
CA MET A 243 14.24 16.09 5.05
C MET A 243 14.54 17.48 5.62
N THR A 244 14.13 17.75 6.87
CA THR A 244 14.13 19.10 7.46
C THR A 244 15.29 19.34 8.43
N GLY A 245 15.90 18.28 8.99
CA GLY A 245 16.89 18.38 10.05
C GLY A 245 16.32 18.63 11.45
N HIS A 246 15.00 18.60 11.63
CA HIS A 246 14.35 18.72 12.95
C HIS A 246 14.12 17.34 13.58
N ASP A 247 14.70 17.12 14.77
CA ASP A 247 14.46 15.92 15.57
C ASP A 247 13.15 15.99 16.39
N ASP A 248 12.77 17.19 16.86
CA ASP A 248 11.54 17.45 17.64
C ASP A 248 10.27 17.49 16.76
N VAL A 249 10.02 16.41 16.02
CA VAL A 249 8.85 16.31 15.13
C VAL A 249 7.55 16.21 15.95
N PRO A 250 6.50 17.02 15.66
CA PRO A 250 5.30 17.09 16.48
C PRO A 250 4.32 15.93 16.21
N VAL A 251 4.69 14.73 16.68
CA VAL A 251 3.97 13.46 16.45
C VAL A 251 2.47 13.56 16.73
N GLU A 252 2.06 14.16 17.84
CA GLU A 252 0.63 14.22 18.20
C GLU A 252 -0.19 15.18 17.32
N ALA A 253 0.42 16.26 16.80
CA ALA A 253 -0.24 17.11 15.80
C ALA A 253 -0.45 16.35 14.48
N MET A 254 0.54 15.56 14.07
CA MET A 254 0.43 14.67 12.90
C MET A 254 -0.63 13.58 13.12
N ARG A 255 -0.63 12.93 14.30
CA ARG A 255 -1.58 11.89 14.69
C ARG A 255 -3.01 12.41 14.64
N ALA A 256 -3.27 13.56 15.27
CA ALA A 256 -4.59 14.20 15.27
C ALA A 256 -5.06 14.56 13.86
N ALA A 257 -4.21 15.17 13.03
CA ALA A 257 -4.55 15.52 11.65
C ALA A 257 -4.84 14.30 10.78
N GLY A 258 -4.04 13.24 10.89
CA GLY A 258 -4.24 11.99 10.14
C GLY A 258 -5.52 11.25 10.53
N LEU A 259 -5.83 11.16 11.83
CA LEU A 259 -7.08 10.55 12.31
C LEU A 259 -8.31 11.36 11.88
N ALA A 260 -8.24 12.70 11.91
CA ALA A 260 -9.31 13.56 11.43
C ALA A 260 -9.60 13.37 9.93
N GLU A 261 -8.55 13.22 9.11
CA GLU A 261 -8.69 12.95 7.67
C GLU A 261 -9.26 11.53 7.41
N ILE A 262 -8.85 10.52 8.17
CA ILE A 262 -9.44 9.17 8.09
C ILE A 262 -10.93 9.23 8.41
N ALA A 263 -11.32 9.92 9.49
CA ALA A 263 -12.72 10.09 9.88
C ALA A 263 -13.53 10.85 8.82
N ARG A 264 -12.98 11.93 8.24
CA ARG A 264 -13.62 12.69 7.15
C ARG A 264 -13.92 11.79 5.94
N ARG A 265 -12.92 11.03 5.48
CA ARG A 265 -13.07 10.10 4.34
C ARG A 265 -14.06 8.97 4.63
N ALA A 266 -14.13 8.48 5.86
CA ALA A 266 -15.12 7.48 6.27
C ALA A 266 -16.56 8.04 6.28
N GLY A 267 -16.73 9.31 6.68
CA GLY A 267 -18.03 9.99 6.71
C GLY A 267 -18.57 10.39 5.32
N GLU A 268 -17.69 10.58 4.32
CA GLU A 268 -18.09 10.96 2.96
C GLU A 268 -18.63 9.79 2.12
N GLY A 269 -18.24 8.55 2.44
CA GLY A 269 -18.67 7.34 1.74
C GLY A 269 -18.28 7.29 0.25
N PRO A 270 -18.64 6.20 -0.47
CA PRO A 270 -18.52 6.15 -1.91
C PRO A 270 -19.68 6.93 -2.55
N SER A 271 -19.54 8.26 -2.64
CA SER A 271 -20.56 9.15 -3.21
C SER A 271 -20.71 8.95 -4.73
N GLY A 272 -21.67 8.11 -5.10
CA GLY A 272 -22.24 8.14 -6.44
C GLY A 272 -23.06 9.44 -6.63
N GLN A 273 -22.78 10.15 -7.72
CA GLN A 273 -23.63 11.17 -8.35
C GLN A 273 -24.09 12.38 -7.48
N GLY A 274 -23.34 13.48 -7.60
CA GLY A 274 -23.89 14.83 -7.82
C GLY A 274 -24.47 15.59 -6.61
N PRO A 275 -24.05 16.85 -6.36
CA PRO A 275 -24.77 17.72 -5.44
C PRO A 275 -26.14 18.07 -6.03
N SER A 276 -27.21 17.69 -5.34
CA SER A 276 -28.55 18.21 -5.60
C SER A 276 -28.72 19.47 -4.77
N ASP A 277 -28.86 20.63 -5.42
CA ASP A 277 -29.06 21.90 -4.74
C ASP A 277 -30.34 21.89 -3.90
N HIS A 278 -30.17 21.99 -2.58
CA HIS A 278 -31.26 22.27 -1.64
C HIS A 278 -30.92 23.57 -0.90
N GLY A 279 -31.32 24.68 -1.51
CA GLY A 279 -31.16 26.02 -0.93
C GLY A 279 -31.97 26.19 0.37
N PRO A 280 -31.48 26.95 1.35
CA PRO A 280 -32.18 27.15 2.62
C PRO A 280 -33.38 28.08 2.46
N SER A 281 -34.55 27.60 2.88
CA SER A 281 -35.80 28.37 2.96
C SER A 281 -35.74 29.40 4.10
N GLY A 282 -35.28 30.62 3.81
CA GLY A 282 -35.28 31.75 4.75
C GLY A 282 -36.57 32.58 4.68
N HIS A 283 -37.35 32.60 5.75
CA HIS A 283 -38.57 33.41 5.85
C HIS A 283 -38.26 34.92 5.91
N GLY A 284 -38.87 35.73 5.04
CA GLY A 284 -38.81 37.19 5.09
C GLY A 284 -39.88 37.79 6.03
N PRO A 285 -39.60 38.92 6.71
CA PRO A 285 -40.57 39.61 7.55
C PRO A 285 -41.56 40.45 6.73
N SER A 286 -42.82 40.48 7.18
CA SER A 286 -43.94 41.14 6.50
C SER A 286 -43.91 42.67 6.64
N GLY A 287 -43.85 43.40 5.52
CA GLY A 287 -44.06 44.86 5.48
C GLY A 287 -45.49 45.22 5.11
N HIS A 288 -46.14 46.07 5.91
CA HIS A 288 -47.51 46.54 5.64
C HIS A 288 -47.53 47.62 4.55
N GLY A 289 -48.41 47.47 3.55
CA GLY A 289 -48.80 48.51 2.59
C GLY A 289 -50.29 48.84 2.72
N PRO A 290 -50.71 50.12 2.66
CA PRO A 290 -52.10 50.52 2.87
C PRO A 290 -52.99 50.36 1.63
N SER A 291 -54.30 50.34 1.89
CA SER A 291 -55.39 49.98 0.98
C SER A 291 -55.63 50.95 -0.17
N GLY A 292 -56.07 50.41 -1.32
CA GLY A 292 -56.71 51.16 -2.40
C GLY A 292 -57.94 50.43 -2.93
N HIS A 293 -59.12 51.05 -2.81
CA HIS A 293 -60.38 50.52 -3.35
C HIS A 293 -60.66 51.06 -4.76
N GLY A 294 -61.12 50.19 -5.66
CA GLY A 294 -61.69 50.53 -6.96
C GLY A 294 -62.95 49.68 -7.21
N PRO A 295 -64.04 50.21 -7.80
CA PRO A 295 -65.37 49.63 -7.64
C PRO A 295 -65.77 48.58 -8.71
N SER A 296 -66.85 47.87 -8.37
CA SER A 296 -67.50 46.78 -9.11
C SER A 296 -68.25 47.21 -10.39
N GLY A 297 -68.25 46.34 -11.40
CA GLY A 297 -69.20 46.31 -12.52
C GLY A 297 -69.90 44.94 -12.62
N GLN A 298 -71.18 44.91 -12.99
CA GLN A 298 -72.06 43.72 -12.92
C GLN A 298 -72.21 42.99 -14.26
N GLY A 299 -72.24 41.64 -14.21
CA GLY A 299 -73.18 40.70 -14.88
C GLY A 299 -73.32 40.67 -16.43
N PRO A 300 -74.08 39.72 -17.02
CA PRO A 300 -74.74 38.50 -16.50
C PRO A 300 -74.08 37.17 -16.99
N SER A 301 -74.17 36.02 -16.29
CA SER A 301 -75.18 34.92 -16.38
C SER A 301 -75.30 34.28 -17.79
N ASP A 302 -75.09 32.97 -18.03
CA ASP A 302 -75.97 31.85 -17.59
C ASP A 302 -75.36 30.42 -17.64
N HIS A 303 -75.87 29.57 -16.75
CA HIS A 303 -76.10 28.09 -16.75
C HIS A 303 -75.13 27.03 -17.35
N GLY A 304 -74.71 26.10 -16.48
CA GLY A 304 -74.24 24.72 -16.80
C GLY A 304 -74.08 23.88 -15.50
N PRO A 305 -74.52 22.59 -15.40
CA PRO A 305 -74.94 22.05 -14.09
C PRO A 305 -74.03 20.99 -13.41
N SER A 306 -74.12 20.97 -12.08
CA SER A 306 -74.03 19.83 -11.13
C SER A 306 -72.97 18.72 -11.30
N GLY A 307 -72.13 18.55 -10.27
CA GLY A 307 -71.36 17.34 -10.02
C GLY A 307 -71.44 16.89 -8.55
N HIS A 308 -71.71 15.60 -8.32
CA HIS A 308 -71.53 14.89 -7.06
C HIS A 308 -70.56 13.70 -7.28
N GLY A 309 -69.85 13.28 -6.22
CA GLY A 309 -68.80 12.24 -6.28
C GLY A 309 -69.30 10.79 -6.48
N PRO A 310 -68.50 9.74 -6.19
CA PRO A 310 -67.71 9.61 -4.95
C PRO A 310 -66.31 8.96 -5.08
N SER A 311 -65.73 8.61 -3.93
CA SER A 311 -64.40 8.02 -3.66
C SER A 311 -64.33 6.49 -3.83
N GLY A 312 -63.11 5.91 -3.93
CA GLY A 312 -62.84 4.56 -3.36
C GLY A 312 -61.90 3.56 -4.08
N HIS A 313 -60.63 3.53 -3.64
CA HIS A 313 -59.70 2.38 -3.48
C HIS A 313 -59.50 1.21 -4.49
N GLY A 314 -58.22 0.97 -4.83
CA GLY A 314 -57.60 -0.34 -5.12
C GLY A 314 -57.53 -0.77 -6.60
N PRO A 315 -56.58 -1.64 -7.03
CA PRO A 315 -55.77 -2.57 -6.23
C PRO A 315 -54.24 -2.60 -6.55
N SER A 316 -53.57 -3.62 -5.99
CA SER A 316 -52.16 -4.00 -6.02
C SER A 316 -51.46 -4.03 -7.40
N GLY A 317 -50.16 -3.68 -7.43
CA GLY A 317 -49.29 -3.84 -8.60
C GLY A 317 -48.30 -5.00 -8.48
N HIS A 318 -48.23 -5.84 -9.52
CA HIS A 318 -47.08 -6.71 -9.81
C HIS A 318 -46.22 -6.09 -10.93
N GLY A 319 -44.91 -6.33 -10.91
CA GLY A 319 -43.96 -5.66 -11.79
C GLY A 319 -43.99 -6.15 -13.26
N PRO A 320 -43.63 -5.29 -14.23
CA PRO A 320 -43.56 -5.66 -15.64
C PRO A 320 -42.15 -6.07 -16.09
N SER A 321 -42.07 -7.11 -16.92
CA SER A 321 -40.89 -7.45 -17.72
C SER A 321 -40.75 -6.50 -18.92
N GLY A 322 -39.55 -5.98 -19.17
CA GLY A 322 -39.29 -5.08 -20.31
C GLY A 322 -38.68 -5.80 -21.52
N HIS A 323 -39.36 -5.75 -22.66
CA HIS A 323 -38.76 -5.97 -23.99
C HIS A 323 -38.59 -4.62 -24.71
N GLY A 324 -37.42 -4.39 -25.30
CA GLY A 324 -37.14 -3.18 -26.08
C GLY A 324 -37.59 -3.31 -27.55
N PRO A 325 -38.08 -2.23 -28.20
CA PRO A 325 -38.51 -2.24 -29.59
C PRO A 325 -37.37 -2.04 -30.61
N SER A 326 -37.66 -2.35 -31.86
CA SER A 326 -36.74 -2.36 -33.01
C SER A 326 -36.82 -1.10 -33.90
N GLY A 327 -35.78 -0.89 -34.73
CA GLY A 327 -35.75 0.11 -35.80
C GLY A 327 -35.10 -0.45 -37.09
N GLN A 328 -35.65 -0.08 -38.25
CA GLN A 328 -35.21 -0.47 -39.61
C GLN A 328 -34.30 0.64 -40.20
N GLY A 329 -33.52 0.49 -41.29
CA GLY A 329 -33.24 -0.56 -42.31
C GLY A 329 -32.09 -0.01 -43.20
N PRO A 330 -31.98 -0.26 -44.52
CA PRO A 330 -32.60 -1.28 -45.38
C PRO A 330 -31.58 -2.08 -46.26
N SER A 331 -32.08 -3.08 -47.01
CA SER A 331 -31.70 -3.54 -48.38
C SER A 331 -30.26 -3.49 -48.92
N ASP A 332 -29.75 -4.40 -49.76
CA ASP A 332 -30.13 -5.73 -50.29
C ASP A 332 -28.89 -6.24 -51.10
N HIS A 333 -28.76 -7.45 -51.66
CA HIS A 333 -29.62 -8.61 -51.92
C HIS A 333 -28.70 -9.87 -51.98
N GLY A 334 -29.20 -11.11 -51.88
CA GLY A 334 -28.39 -12.31 -52.14
C GLY A 334 -29.13 -13.65 -52.08
N PRO A 335 -29.03 -14.51 -53.11
CA PRO A 335 -29.35 -15.95 -53.06
C PRO A 335 -28.06 -16.79 -53.29
N SER A 336 -27.88 -18.05 -52.92
CA SER A 336 -28.70 -19.14 -52.33
C SER A 336 -27.68 -20.14 -51.70
N GLY A 337 -27.98 -21.17 -50.91
CA GLY A 337 -29.20 -21.80 -50.39
C GLY A 337 -28.82 -23.18 -49.78
N HIS A 338 -29.67 -23.76 -48.91
CA HIS A 338 -29.72 -25.18 -48.43
C HIS A 338 -28.38 -25.92 -48.11
N GLY A 339 -28.04 -26.34 -46.88
CA GLY A 339 -28.77 -27.22 -45.95
C GLY A 339 -28.45 -28.72 -46.21
N PRO A 340 -28.54 -29.68 -45.25
CA PRO A 340 -28.88 -29.59 -43.82
C PRO A 340 -27.93 -30.39 -42.86
N SER A 341 -28.36 -30.42 -41.58
CA SER A 341 -27.91 -31.16 -40.38
C SER A 341 -27.27 -32.56 -40.50
N GLY A 342 -26.38 -32.90 -39.54
CA GLY A 342 -25.95 -34.29 -39.28
C GLY A 342 -25.05 -34.46 -38.03
N HIS A 343 -25.39 -35.41 -37.15
CA HIS A 343 -24.73 -35.70 -35.87
C HIS A 343 -23.28 -36.20 -35.97
N GLY A 344 -22.47 -35.97 -34.92
CA GLY A 344 -21.13 -36.55 -34.78
C GLY A 344 -21.13 -38.02 -34.29
N PRO A 345 -19.97 -38.68 -34.36
CA PRO A 345 -19.42 -39.29 -33.15
C PRO A 345 -17.91 -39.07 -32.97
N SER A 346 -17.42 -39.44 -31.79
CA SER A 346 -16.01 -39.42 -31.36
C SER A 346 -15.10 -40.41 -32.12
N GLY A 347 -13.82 -40.05 -32.33
CA GLY A 347 -12.80 -40.92 -32.93
C GLY A 347 -11.37 -40.57 -32.52
N HIS A 348 -10.50 -41.57 -32.46
CA HIS A 348 -9.13 -41.50 -31.92
C HIS A 348 -8.13 -40.80 -32.84
N GLY A 349 -7.10 -40.17 -32.26
CA GLY A 349 -5.90 -39.72 -32.97
C GLY A 349 -4.77 -40.75 -32.94
N PRO A 350 -4.05 -40.97 -34.06
CA PRO A 350 -2.79 -41.71 -34.09
C PRO A 350 -1.55 -40.80 -34.24
N SER A 351 -0.42 -41.29 -33.74
CA SER A 351 0.90 -40.64 -33.77
C SER A 351 1.50 -40.56 -35.19
N GLY A 352 2.35 -39.56 -35.43
CA GLY A 352 3.16 -39.43 -36.65
C GLY A 352 4.63 -39.14 -36.34
N HIS A 353 5.54 -39.94 -36.89
CA HIS A 353 7.00 -39.78 -36.74
C HIS A 353 7.56 -38.72 -37.71
N GLY A 354 8.57 -37.96 -37.26
CA GLY A 354 9.41 -37.13 -38.13
C GLY A 354 10.62 -37.92 -38.67
N PRO A 355 11.06 -37.71 -39.93
CA PRO A 355 12.16 -38.47 -40.53
C PRO A 355 13.56 -37.91 -40.21
N SER A 356 14.54 -38.81 -40.29
CA SER A 356 15.98 -38.56 -40.19
C SER A 356 16.61 -38.29 -41.58
N ASP A 357 17.76 -37.61 -41.63
CA ASP A 357 19.01 -38.06 -42.28
C ASP A 357 20.11 -36.97 -42.16
N GLN A 358 21.25 -37.26 -41.50
CA GLN A 358 22.59 -37.59 -42.08
C GLN A 358 23.23 -36.48 -42.94
N GLY A 359 24.49 -36.04 -42.78
CA GLY A 359 25.64 -36.38 -41.90
C GLY A 359 26.80 -35.38 -42.23
N PRO A 360 28.11 -35.68 -42.11
CA PRO A 360 28.82 -36.72 -41.35
C PRO A 360 29.92 -36.13 -40.42
N SER A 361 30.67 -37.01 -39.74
CA SER A 361 31.69 -36.74 -38.70
C SER A 361 33.15 -36.65 -39.19
N GLY A 362 34.06 -35.99 -38.44
CA GLY A 362 35.51 -36.06 -38.74
C GLY A 362 36.51 -35.39 -37.78
N GLN A 363 36.81 -36.03 -36.63
CA GLN A 363 38.08 -36.02 -35.84
C GLN A 363 38.68 -34.72 -35.26
N GLY A 364 39.33 -34.84 -34.09
CA GLY A 364 39.93 -33.74 -33.30
C GLY A 364 41.41 -33.44 -33.61
N PRO A 365 42.09 -32.69 -32.71
CA PRO A 365 42.86 -33.42 -31.68
C PRO A 365 42.80 -32.81 -30.27
N SER A 366 43.22 -33.62 -29.29
CA SER A 366 43.34 -33.27 -27.87
C SER A 366 44.49 -32.30 -27.60
N GLY A 367 44.22 -31.19 -26.91
CA GLY A 367 45.24 -30.27 -26.40
C GLY A 367 45.34 -30.32 -24.87
N HIS A 368 46.48 -30.77 -24.33
CA HIS A 368 46.81 -30.55 -22.92
C HIS A 368 47.31 -29.10 -22.72
N GLY A 369 46.79 -28.44 -21.69
CA GLY A 369 47.28 -27.15 -21.17
C GLY A 369 47.44 -27.25 -19.65
N PRO A 370 48.42 -26.54 -19.04
CA PRO A 370 49.02 -27.01 -17.80
C PRO A 370 48.28 -26.60 -16.52
N SER A 371 48.45 -27.43 -15.50
CA SER A 371 48.13 -27.13 -14.11
C SER A 371 49.26 -26.32 -13.47
N ASP A 372 49.10 -25.01 -13.33
CA ASP A 372 50.05 -24.17 -12.59
C ASP A 372 49.78 -24.21 -11.09
N GLN A 373 50.81 -24.60 -10.34
CA GLN A 373 50.81 -24.54 -8.88
C GLN A 373 51.14 -23.12 -8.41
N GLY A 374 50.22 -22.47 -7.71
CA GLY A 374 50.54 -21.27 -6.94
C GLY A 374 51.35 -21.64 -5.69
N PRO A 375 52.51 -21.01 -5.41
CA PRO A 375 53.27 -21.29 -4.20
C PRO A 375 52.54 -20.77 -2.97
N SER A 376 52.32 -21.64 -1.97
CA SER A 376 51.81 -21.28 -0.66
C SER A 376 52.87 -20.53 0.15
N GLY A 377 52.93 -19.22 -0.04
CA GLY A 377 53.79 -18.32 0.74
C GLY A 377 53.41 -18.33 2.22
N GLN A 378 54.37 -18.66 3.09
CA GLN A 378 54.22 -18.58 4.53
C GLN A 378 54.14 -17.11 4.98
N GLY A 379 53.04 -16.72 5.62
CA GLY A 379 52.98 -15.48 6.41
C GLY A 379 53.54 -15.74 7.82
N PRO A 380 54.46 -14.90 8.34
CA PRO A 380 55.02 -15.11 9.67
C PRO A 380 54.01 -14.76 10.78
N SER A 381 54.06 -15.53 11.86
CA SER A 381 53.29 -15.31 13.09
C SER A 381 53.76 -14.03 13.81
N GLY A 382 52.93 -12.98 13.76
CA GLY A 382 53.09 -11.77 14.55
C GLY A 382 52.45 -11.90 15.94
N GLN A 383 53.26 -11.96 16.99
CA GLN A 383 52.80 -11.88 18.38
C GLN A 383 52.32 -10.45 18.68
N GLY A 384 51.10 -10.31 19.19
CA GLY A 384 50.65 -9.04 19.77
C GLY A 384 51.25 -8.85 21.18
N PRO A 385 51.79 -7.66 21.53
CA PRO A 385 52.22 -7.38 22.89
C PRO A 385 51.00 -7.23 23.81
N SER A 386 51.04 -7.96 24.93
CA SER A 386 50.07 -7.85 26.01
C SER A 386 50.47 -6.71 26.94
N ASP A 387 49.74 -5.59 26.91
CA ASP A 387 49.90 -4.51 27.91
C ASP A 387 48.92 -4.66 29.06
N GLN A 388 49.46 -4.51 30.28
CA GLN A 388 48.73 -4.66 31.53
C GLN A 388 48.05 -3.34 31.94
N GLY A 389 46.73 -3.35 32.07
CA GLY A 389 46.01 -2.26 32.73
C GLY A 389 46.18 -2.34 34.26
N PRO A 390 46.61 -1.26 34.96
CA PRO A 390 46.80 -1.30 36.40
C PRO A 390 45.46 -1.26 37.15
N SER A 391 45.41 -2.00 38.26
CA SER A 391 44.31 -2.00 39.21
C SER A 391 44.27 -0.70 40.04
N GLY A 392 43.12 -0.04 40.07
CA GLY A 392 42.87 1.16 40.88
C GLY A 392 41.55 1.06 41.64
N GLN A 393 41.63 0.91 42.97
CA GLN A 393 40.46 0.92 43.86
C GLN A 393 39.98 2.37 44.05
N GLY A 394 38.66 2.61 43.98
CA GLY A 394 38.08 3.96 44.07
C GLY A 394 37.73 4.41 45.49
N ARG A 395 37.22 5.64 45.62
CA ARG A 395 36.26 6.11 46.66
C ARG A 395 35.64 7.48 46.26
N PRO A 396 34.59 7.99 46.94
CA PRO A 396 33.48 8.67 46.26
C PRO A 396 33.41 10.20 46.43
N ALA A 397 32.33 10.75 45.88
CA ALA A 397 31.96 12.15 45.74
C ALA A 397 31.93 13.02 47.02
N THR A 398 32.31 14.27 46.79
CA THR A 398 31.76 15.51 47.38
C THR A 398 31.20 16.34 46.20
N GLY A 399 30.16 17.17 46.29
CA GLY A 399 29.49 17.69 47.48
C GLY A 399 29.60 19.21 47.47
N LEU A 400 28.52 19.88 47.01
CA LEU A 400 28.40 21.28 46.57
C LEU A 400 28.92 21.56 45.14
#